data_AF-A0A950KWR2-F1
#
_entry.id   AF-A0A950KWR2-F1
#
_cell.length_a   1.000
_cell.length_b   1.000
_cell.length_c   1.000
_cell.angle_alpha   90.00
_cell.angle_beta   90.00
_cell.angle_gamma   90.00
#
_symmetry.space_group_name_H-M   'P 1'
#
loop_
_entity.id
_entity.type
_entity.pdbx_description
1 polymer ?
#
loop_
_entity_poly.entity_id
_entity_poly.type
_entity_poly.pdbx_seq_one_letter_code
_entity_poly.pdbx_strand_id
1 'polypeptide(L)'
;MQRTKGRVHALWLRLGCALLALGLATTARAACQLNSHLGKIKHVVYIEFDNQHFTRDNPNVPSDLEQQPNLLNFIKQNGTLDAGDHTVLISHTANDILTTETGLYSDDHGIFVANDFGVFGPGSGLASIYFASSFFYWTDLVSDITPGTADNTFALTTPSGDNVPAPWVPFTRVGCDVGAFSTANIALERSPFDIQKVFGENSSQAREDSNHQTADFIGEAIHCAIGSPLCTRANGAEDDILPSEPGGYAGFKALFGAKYINRAFHAPLKDLDGKILTNVDSGLVGFTGFDPLATQTLGAVATMLEKGVPVVFAYVSDVHDNEEGPSLSSESTFGPGERPYVKQLADYNRAWGQFFTRLKNDGIDASNTLFIFTPDEGDHNVASAPSPANCDGAKIINDVRTVVPDVYCTYGPNGVGEVDVNLNALVAAAGDSTQFAIHFDDAPTVYVPDQPGPSDNSVRQLEKTMASLSAVNPHTGRSESLLGNGLGPQLQGAIADPIMQKLLHMNTTADIDRSPTFTFF
;
A
#
# COMPACT_ATOMS: atom_id res chain seq x y z
N MET A 1 55.11 -30.65 53.14
CA MET A 1 54.25 -30.93 54.31
C MET A 1 53.41 -32.17 54.00
N GLN A 2 53.43 -33.14 54.92
CA GLN A 2 52.47 -34.24 55.20
C GLN A 2 51.20 -34.33 54.32
N ARG A 3 50.61 -35.47 53.96
CA ARG A 3 50.79 -36.92 54.19
C ARG A 3 49.63 -37.58 53.42
N THR A 4 49.88 -38.69 52.69
CA THR A 4 49.03 -39.91 52.55
C THR A 4 47.54 -39.79 52.11
N LYS A 5 46.92 -40.66 51.32
CA LYS A 5 47.12 -42.05 50.82
C LYS A 5 46.00 -42.26 49.77
N GLY A 6 46.24 -42.98 48.68
CA GLY A 6 45.72 -44.34 48.59
C GLY A 6 45.56 -44.78 47.12
N ARG A 7 46.21 -45.90 46.78
CA ARG A 7 46.20 -46.61 45.48
C ARG A 7 45.01 -47.56 45.40
N VAL A 8 44.44 -47.79 44.20
CA VAL A 8 44.05 -49.10 43.60
C VAL A 8 43.97 -48.89 42.06
N HIS A 9 44.86 -49.46 41.23
CA HIS A 9 44.68 -50.64 40.32
C HIS A 9 43.34 -50.65 39.54
N ALA A 10 43.20 -50.96 38.24
CA ALA A 10 44.05 -51.64 37.27
C ALA A 10 43.55 -51.38 35.81
N LEU A 11 44.49 -51.47 34.86
CA LEU A 11 44.47 -52.09 33.52
C LEU A 11 43.11 -52.41 32.85
N TRP A 12 42.94 -52.13 31.55
CA TRP A 12 42.64 -53.08 30.45
C TRP A 12 42.49 -52.37 29.08
N LEU A 13 43.14 -52.95 28.06
CA LEU A 13 43.07 -52.68 26.61
C LEU A 13 41.63 -52.67 26.05
N ARG A 14 41.35 -51.79 25.06
CA ARG A 14 40.54 -52.06 23.83
C ARG A 14 40.97 -51.06 22.73
N LEU A 15 41.64 -51.51 21.66
CA LEU A 15 41.08 -51.93 20.35
C LEU A 15 40.11 -50.93 19.70
N GLY A 16 40.41 -50.59 18.45
CA GLY A 16 39.85 -49.47 17.72
C GLY A 16 38.41 -49.62 17.25
N CYS A 17 37.84 -48.46 16.91
CA CYS A 17 36.78 -48.30 15.93
C CYS A 17 36.84 -46.84 15.44
N ALA A 18 37.54 -46.60 14.33
CA ALA A 18 37.45 -45.34 13.62
C ALA A 18 36.17 -45.39 12.78
N LEU A 19 35.08 -44.83 13.31
CA LEU A 19 33.87 -44.55 12.55
C LEU A 19 33.99 -43.14 11.99
N LEU A 20 34.18 -43.06 10.67
CA LEU A 20 33.88 -41.86 9.88
C LEU A 20 32.41 -41.50 10.13
N ALA A 21 32.16 -40.51 10.97
CA ALA A 21 30.91 -39.78 10.95
C ALA A 21 31.00 -38.78 9.78
N LEU A 22 30.64 -39.24 8.58
CA LEU A 22 30.09 -38.36 7.56
C LEU A 22 28.81 -37.78 8.14
N GLY A 23 28.93 -36.64 8.83
CA GLY A 23 27.80 -35.82 9.19
C GLY A 23 27.16 -35.33 7.91
N LEU A 24 26.16 -36.07 7.42
CA LEU A 24 25.09 -35.50 6.63
C LEU A 24 24.39 -34.48 7.53
N ALA A 25 24.95 -33.27 7.60
CA ALA A 25 24.16 -32.10 7.92
C ALA A 25 23.19 -31.94 6.74
N THR A 26 22.09 -32.68 6.78
CA THR A 26 20.85 -32.16 6.21
C THR A 26 20.63 -30.85 6.94
N THR A 27 21.00 -29.73 6.32
CA THR A 27 20.48 -28.42 6.70
C THR A 27 18.98 -28.61 6.70
N ALA A 28 18.40 -28.77 7.89
CA ALA A 28 16.97 -28.69 8.06
C ALA A 28 16.62 -27.32 7.51
N ARG A 29 16.05 -27.28 6.31
CA ARG A 29 15.43 -26.08 5.77
C ARG A 29 14.56 -25.56 6.90
N ALA A 30 14.81 -24.34 7.37
CA ALA A 30 13.94 -23.74 8.36
C ALA A 30 12.54 -23.73 7.71
N ALA A 31 11.69 -24.67 8.10
CA ALA A 31 10.30 -24.65 7.68
C ALA A 31 9.72 -23.37 8.27
N CYS A 32 8.97 -22.60 7.49
CA CYS A 32 8.32 -21.38 7.98
C CYS A 32 7.67 -21.59 9.35
N GLN A 33 8.06 -20.77 10.35
CA GLN A 33 7.52 -20.85 11.72
C GLN A 33 6.91 -19.51 12.14
N LEU A 34 5.59 -19.38 11.97
CA LEU A 34 4.85 -18.16 12.34
C LEU A 34 4.57 -18.00 13.84
N ASN A 35 5.10 -18.89 14.70
CA ASN A 35 5.05 -18.82 16.18
C ASN A 35 3.73 -18.30 16.80
N SER A 36 2.59 -18.62 16.18
CA SER A 36 1.30 -18.13 16.64
C SER A 36 0.94 -18.74 18.01
N HIS A 37 0.12 -18.04 18.80
CA HIS A 37 -0.18 -18.40 20.19
C HIS A 37 -0.58 -19.88 20.40
N LEU A 38 -1.33 -20.44 19.44
CA LEU A 38 -1.77 -21.85 19.46
C LEU A 38 -1.02 -22.75 18.47
N GLY A 39 -0.01 -22.22 17.76
CA GLY A 39 0.79 -22.95 16.76
C GLY A 39 -0.01 -23.44 15.54
N LYS A 40 -1.21 -22.88 15.31
CA LYS A 40 -2.11 -23.30 14.21
C LYS A 40 -1.88 -22.53 12.92
N ILE A 41 -1.49 -21.26 13.03
CA ILE A 41 -1.32 -20.38 11.88
C ILE A 41 -0.10 -20.82 11.08
N LYS A 42 -0.34 -21.08 9.79
CA LYS A 42 0.63 -21.47 8.76
C LYS A 42 0.71 -20.44 7.63
N HIS A 43 -0.32 -19.63 7.50
CA HIS A 43 -0.41 -18.61 6.46
C HIS A 43 -0.80 -17.25 7.06
N VAL A 44 -0.31 -16.18 6.45
CA VAL A 44 -0.77 -14.81 6.67
C VAL A 44 -1.22 -14.27 5.32
N VAL A 45 -2.44 -13.78 5.25
CA VAL A 45 -2.99 -13.11 4.08
C VAL A 45 -3.37 -11.72 4.52
N TYR A 46 -2.66 -10.73 4.01
CA TYR A 46 -2.86 -9.33 4.27
C TYR A 46 -3.42 -8.71 2.99
N ILE A 47 -4.66 -8.25 3.04
CA ILE A 47 -5.32 -7.58 1.92
C ILE A 47 -5.63 -6.16 2.35
N GLU A 48 -5.00 -5.24 1.64
CA GLU A 48 -5.31 -3.81 1.68
C GLU A 48 -6.33 -3.51 0.59
N PHE A 49 -7.32 -2.70 0.94
CA PHE A 49 -8.31 -2.20 0.00
C PHE A 49 -8.08 -0.73 -0.19
N ASP A 50 -8.06 -0.32 -1.45
CA ASP A 50 -8.26 1.07 -1.81
C ASP A 50 -9.66 1.52 -1.36
N ASN A 51 -9.71 2.47 -0.43
CA ASN A 51 -10.90 3.27 -0.12
C ASN A 51 -12.21 2.48 0.15
N GLN A 52 -12.12 1.28 0.72
CA GLN A 52 -13.30 0.41 0.89
C GLN A 52 -14.08 0.74 2.17
N HIS A 53 -15.35 1.13 2.03
CA HIS A 53 -16.16 1.60 3.14
C HIS A 53 -17.00 0.51 3.83
N PHE A 54 -17.03 0.58 5.17
CA PHE A 54 -18.07 -0.07 5.97
C PHE A 54 -19.13 0.93 6.47
N THR A 55 -18.76 2.20 6.67
CA THR A 55 -19.72 3.28 6.88
C THR A 55 -20.53 3.51 5.60
N ARG A 56 -21.80 3.87 5.73
CA ARG A 56 -22.64 4.16 4.57
C ARG A 56 -22.51 5.62 4.18
N ASP A 57 -21.99 5.88 2.98
CA ASP A 57 -21.92 7.22 2.39
C ASP A 57 -23.30 7.84 2.17
N ASN A 58 -24.22 7.04 1.63
CA ASN A 58 -25.63 7.36 1.56
C ASN A 58 -26.37 6.48 2.58
N PRO A 59 -27.05 7.05 3.58
CA PRO A 59 -27.73 6.27 4.63
C PRO A 59 -28.74 5.23 4.11
N ASN A 60 -29.31 5.44 2.92
CA ASN A 60 -30.27 4.52 2.29
C ASN A 60 -29.59 3.37 1.53
N VAL A 61 -28.33 3.54 1.12
CA VAL A 61 -27.58 2.56 0.34
C VAL A 61 -26.72 1.71 1.29
N PRO A 62 -26.74 0.37 1.18
CA PRO A 62 -25.79 -0.46 1.92
C PRO A 62 -24.33 -0.11 1.60
N SER A 63 -23.42 -0.15 2.58
CA SER A 63 -22.00 0.15 2.35
C SER A 63 -21.34 -0.90 1.45
N ASP A 64 -20.13 -0.64 0.96
CA ASP A 64 -19.40 -1.56 0.09
C ASP A 64 -19.31 -2.95 0.72
N LEU A 65 -18.88 -3.00 1.98
CA LEU A 65 -18.70 -4.27 2.69
C LEU A 65 -20.04 -4.96 3.00
N GLU A 66 -21.13 -4.21 3.22
CA GLU A 66 -22.48 -4.78 3.34
C GLU A 66 -22.99 -5.39 2.01
N GLN A 67 -22.54 -4.85 0.87
CA GLN A 67 -22.83 -5.38 -0.46
C GLN A 67 -21.94 -6.58 -0.83
N GLN A 68 -20.91 -6.88 -0.01
CA GLN A 68 -20.01 -8.04 -0.15
C GLN A 68 -20.19 -9.09 0.98
N PRO A 69 -21.37 -9.75 1.09
CA PRO A 69 -21.67 -10.65 2.19
C PRO A 69 -20.75 -11.88 2.31
N ASN A 70 -20.06 -12.32 1.25
CA ASN A 70 -19.08 -13.41 1.38
C ASN A 70 -17.88 -12.98 2.24
N LEU A 71 -17.38 -11.76 2.08
CA LEU A 71 -16.30 -11.20 2.89
C LEU A 71 -16.80 -10.83 4.29
N LEU A 72 -17.87 -10.03 4.38
CA LEU A 72 -18.39 -9.54 5.66
C LEU A 72 -18.77 -10.68 6.61
N ASN A 73 -19.43 -11.72 6.11
CA ASN A 73 -19.79 -12.87 6.94
C ASN A 73 -18.57 -13.70 7.30
N PHE A 74 -17.56 -13.81 6.43
CA PHE A 74 -16.32 -14.49 6.75
C PHE A 74 -15.62 -13.82 7.93
N ILE A 75 -15.49 -12.49 7.92
CA ILE A 75 -14.90 -11.71 9.01
C ILE A 75 -15.71 -11.90 10.30
N LYS A 76 -17.02 -11.66 10.26
CA LYS A 76 -17.89 -11.74 11.45
C LYS A 76 -17.95 -13.15 12.08
N GLN A 77 -17.79 -14.21 11.28
CA GLN A 77 -17.85 -15.58 11.77
C GLN A 77 -16.51 -16.09 12.30
N ASN A 78 -15.39 -15.54 11.84
CA ASN A 78 -14.06 -16.09 12.09
C ASN A 78 -13.08 -15.12 12.78
N GLY A 79 -13.46 -13.86 12.99
CA GLY A 79 -12.58 -12.84 13.56
C GLY A 79 -13.32 -11.67 14.19
N THR A 80 -12.66 -10.51 14.17
CA THR A 80 -13.19 -9.24 14.68
C THR A 80 -13.29 -8.26 13.52
N LEU A 81 -14.40 -7.54 13.47
CA LEU A 81 -14.58 -6.39 12.59
C LEU A 81 -14.55 -5.15 13.48
N ASP A 82 -13.63 -4.23 13.20
CA ASP A 82 -13.63 -2.89 13.77
C ASP A 82 -14.09 -1.91 12.70
N ALA A 83 -14.95 -0.97 13.09
CA ALA A 83 -15.47 0.08 12.22
C ALA A 83 -14.99 1.46 12.66
N GLY A 84 -14.22 1.54 13.76
CA GLY A 84 -13.55 2.75 14.23
C GLY A 84 -12.09 2.77 13.82
N ASP A 85 -11.78 2.22 12.64
CA ASP A 85 -10.45 2.32 12.07
C ASP A 85 -10.16 3.78 11.71
N HIS A 86 -8.92 4.20 11.97
CA HIS A 86 -8.48 5.57 11.78
C HIS A 86 -7.14 5.56 11.08
N THR A 87 -7.15 6.08 9.87
CA THR A 87 -5.99 6.31 9.02
C THR A 87 -5.11 7.43 9.56
N VAL A 88 -3.90 7.55 9.02
CA VAL A 88 -3.06 8.70 9.35
C VAL A 88 -3.62 9.97 8.73
N LEU A 89 -3.09 11.11 9.15
CA LEU A 89 -3.54 12.40 8.66
C LEU A 89 -2.49 12.97 7.71
N ILE A 90 -2.81 13.27 6.45
CA ILE A 90 -4.10 13.16 5.78
C ILE A 90 -4.26 11.77 5.17
N SER A 91 -5.47 11.22 5.22
CA SER A 91 -5.73 9.86 4.73
C SER A 91 -5.58 9.82 3.22
N HIS A 92 -4.72 8.95 2.71
CA HIS A 92 -4.41 8.78 1.30
C HIS A 92 -3.66 7.47 1.09
N THR A 93 -4.01 6.75 0.02
CA THR A 93 -3.44 5.46 -0.43
C THR A 93 -2.01 5.18 0.04
N ALA A 94 -1.01 5.91 -0.47
CA ALA A 94 0.39 5.56 -0.28
C ALA A 94 0.86 5.67 1.18
N ASN A 95 0.48 6.73 1.89
CA ASN A 95 0.99 6.98 3.24
C ASN A 95 0.30 6.06 4.26
N ASP A 96 -0.97 5.71 4.01
CA ASP A 96 -1.71 4.79 4.83
C ASP A 96 -1.22 3.36 4.64
N ILE A 97 -1.01 2.90 3.39
CA ILE A 97 -0.36 1.61 3.10
C ILE A 97 0.98 1.51 3.85
N LEU A 98 1.82 2.54 3.77
CA LEU A 98 3.09 2.55 4.47
C LEU A 98 2.92 2.47 5.99
N THR A 99 1.91 3.15 6.54
CA THR A 99 1.61 3.10 7.98
C THR A 99 1.14 1.72 8.40
N THR A 100 0.26 1.09 7.64
CA THR A 100 -0.31 -0.22 7.95
C THR A 100 0.73 -1.34 7.77
N GLU A 101 1.64 -1.22 6.80
CA GLU A 101 2.75 -2.15 6.57
C GLU A 101 3.85 -2.02 7.65
N THR A 102 4.18 -0.81 8.08
CA THR A 102 5.30 -0.55 9.02
C THR A 102 4.88 -0.50 10.48
N GLY A 103 3.64 -0.12 10.76
CA GLY A 103 3.15 0.26 12.09
C GLY A 103 3.75 1.56 12.63
N LEU A 104 4.24 2.44 11.75
CA LEU A 104 4.87 3.72 12.08
C LEU A 104 3.96 4.89 11.68
N TYR A 105 4.03 5.99 12.42
CA TYR A 105 3.45 7.25 11.96
C TYR A 105 4.27 7.83 10.80
N SER A 106 3.68 8.75 10.06
CA SER A 106 4.25 9.38 8.87
C SER A 106 5.60 10.06 9.10
N ASP A 107 5.82 10.67 10.27
CA ASP A 107 7.10 11.28 10.65
C ASP A 107 8.21 10.26 11.00
N ASP A 108 7.83 8.99 11.23
CA ASP A 108 8.73 7.88 11.51
C ASP A 108 9.10 7.06 10.25
N HIS A 109 8.42 7.27 9.12
CA HIS A 109 8.77 6.66 7.83
C HIS A 109 9.08 7.67 6.70
N GLY A 110 8.96 8.98 6.94
CA GLY A 110 9.46 10.02 6.02
C GLY A 110 8.51 10.41 4.89
N ILE A 111 7.34 9.77 4.80
CA ILE A 111 6.27 10.09 3.85
C ILE A 111 5.16 10.75 4.65
N PHE A 112 5.29 12.06 4.82
CA PHE A 112 4.48 12.84 5.74
C PHE A 112 3.05 13.05 5.26
N VAL A 113 2.86 13.08 3.94
CA VAL A 113 1.62 13.49 3.28
C VAL A 113 1.45 12.67 2.01
N ALA A 114 0.30 12.00 1.91
CA ALA A 114 -0.35 11.52 0.69
C ALA A 114 0.50 10.80 -0.37
N ASN A 115 -0.02 10.81 -1.60
CA ASN A 115 0.49 10.07 -2.76
C ASN A 115 1.72 10.69 -3.42
N ASP A 116 2.06 11.94 -3.09
CA ASP A 116 3.36 12.56 -3.38
C ASP A 116 3.82 13.42 -2.18
N PHE A 117 5.13 13.63 -2.07
CA PHE A 117 5.72 14.52 -1.05
C PHE A 117 6.59 15.60 -1.69
N GLY A 118 6.56 16.80 -1.09
CA GLY A 118 7.33 17.93 -1.55
C GLY A 118 8.77 17.90 -1.01
N VAL A 119 9.71 18.37 -1.83
CA VAL A 119 11.13 18.46 -1.50
C VAL A 119 11.64 19.83 -1.92
N PHE A 120 12.17 20.60 -0.97
CA PHE A 120 12.98 21.77 -1.27
C PHE A 120 14.32 21.30 -1.85
N GLY A 121 14.64 21.68 -3.10
CA GLY A 121 15.82 21.18 -3.79
C GLY A 121 17.13 21.45 -3.02
N PRO A 122 17.96 20.43 -2.71
CA PRO A 122 19.27 20.63 -2.08
C PRO A 122 20.24 21.42 -2.98
N GLY A 123 21.14 22.17 -2.33
CA GLY A 123 22.25 22.85 -3.02
C GLY A 123 22.13 24.36 -3.15
N SER A 124 21.71 25.06 -2.08
CA SER A 124 21.67 26.53 -1.90
C SER A 124 20.51 27.30 -2.55
N GLY A 125 19.50 26.57 -3.06
CA GLY A 125 18.29 27.16 -3.56
C GLY A 125 17.25 27.41 -2.49
N LEU A 126 16.68 26.35 -1.89
CA LEU A 126 15.35 26.34 -1.21
C LEU A 126 14.21 27.01 -2.02
N ALA A 127 14.51 27.63 -3.16
CA ALA A 127 13.60 28.34 -4.04
C ALA A 127 12.94 27.42 -5.08
N SER A 128 13.51 26.23 -5.31
CA SER A 128 12.94 25.21 -6.18
C SER A 128 12.29 24.14 -5.33
N ILE A 129 11.03 23.84 -5.64
CA ILE A 129 10.23 22.81 -4.97
C ILE A 129 9.93 21.74 -6.02
N TYR A 130 10.17 20.49 -5.65
CA TYR A 130 9.87 19.30 -6.43
C TYR A 130 8.82 18.49 -5.70
N PHE A 131 8.03 17.72 -6.44
CA PHE A 131 7.15 16.70 -5.88
C PHE A 131 7.64 15.34 -6.35
N ALA A 132 7.80 14.43 -5.41
CA ALA A 132 8.22 13.07 -5.65
C ALA A 132 7.07 12.14 -5.26
N SER A 133 6.76 11.18 -6.12
CA SER A 133 5.78 10.14 -5.84
C SER A 133 6.11 9.38 -4.58
N SER A 134 5.08 9.02 -3.82
CA SER A 134 5.14 8.10 -2.68
C SER A 134 5.12 6.62 -3.13
N PHE A 135 4.84 6.36 -4.41
CA PHE A 135 4.87 5.05 -5.06
C PHE A 135 6.26 4.77 -5.68
N PHE A 136 7.07 3.98 -4.99
CA PHE A 136 8.47 3.71 -5.30
C PHE A 136 8.97 2.47 -4.55
N TYR A 137 10.05 1.82 -4.99
CA TYR A 137 10.54 0.65 -4.28
C TYR A 137 11.18 0.98 -2.92
N TRP A 138 10.96 0.14 -1.89
CA TRP A 138 11.35 0.35 -0.48
C TRP A 138 12.70 1.02 -0.18
N THR A 139 13.70 0.77 -1.04
CA THR A 139 15.08 1.25 -0.86
C THR A 139 15.44 2.44 -1.75
N ASP A 140 14.46 3.04 -2.41
CA ASP A 140 14.61 4.21 -3.27
C ASP A 140 15.08 5.44 -2.52
N LEU A 141 15.98 6.15 -3.17
CA LEU A 141 16.39 7.48 -2.77
C LEU A 141 15.42 8.49 -3.37
N VAL A 142 15.31 9.67 -2.77
CA VAL A 142 14.50 10.76 -3.33
C VAL A 142 14.95 11.13 -4.75
N SER A 143 16.25 11.09 -5.02
CA SER A 143 16.82 11.32 -6.36
C SER A 143 16.57 10.17 -7.33
N ASP A 144 16.30 8.95 -6.85
CA ASP A 144 15.85 7.86 -7.72
C ASP A 144 14.42 8.16 -8.21
N ILE A 145 13.60 8.81 -7.38
CA ILE A 145 12.21 9.17 -7.68
C ILE A 145 12.14 10.38 -8.60
N THR A 146 12.72 11.48 -8.14
CA THR A 146 12.75 12.76 -8.86
C THR A 146 14.20 13.23 -8.97
N PRO A 147 14.93 12.87 -10.05
CA PRO A 147 16.36 13.19 -10.20
C PRO A 147 16.70 14.67 -10.09
N GLY A 148 15.74 15.55 -10.39
CA GLY A 148 15.89 17.01 -10.26
C GLY A 148 16.13 17.49 -8.82
N THR A 149 15.76 16.68 -7.82
CA THR A 149 16.05 17.00 -6.41
C THR A 149 17.54 16.91 -6.13
N ALA A 150 18.27 15.94 -6.69
CA ALA A 150 19.63 15.58 -6.26
C ALA A 150 19.75 15.18 -4.77
N ASP A 151 18.63 14.83 -4.14
CA ASP A 151 18.57 14.35 -2.76
C ASP A 151 18.87 12.84 -2.71
N ASN A 152 20.02 12.48 -2.16
CA ASN A 152 20.46 11.08 -2.06
C ASN A 152 20.11 10.44 -0.71
N THR A 153 19.15 10.98 0.02
CA THR A 153 18.56 10.32 1.21
C THR A 153 17.50 9.30 0.79
N PHE A 154 17.23 8.31 1.65
CA PHE A 154 16.17 7.35 1.41
C PHE A 154 14.82 8.05 1.39
N ALA A 155 13.94 7.71 0.44
CA ALA A 155 12.57 8.19 0.41
C ALA A 155 11.82 7.69 1.66
N LEU A 156 11.86 6.37 1.94
CA LEU A 156 11.49 5.83 3.25
C LEU A 156 12.63 5.98 4.24
N THR A 157 12.53 6.97 5.11
CA THR A 157 13.56 7.29 6.10
C THR A 157 13.02 7.34 7.52
N THR A 158 13.76 6.73 8.44
CA THR A 158 13.49 6.83 9.88
C THR A 158 13.91 8.20 10.41
N PRO A 159 13.51 8.58 11.66
CA PRO A 159 14.00 9.80 12.28
C PRO A 159 15.52 9.84 12.52
N SER A 160 16.23 8.72 12.36
CA SER A 160 17.70 8.66 12.39
C SER A 160 18.36 8.86 11.03
N GLY A 161 17.58 8.96 9.94
CA GLY A 161 18.09 9.05 8.57
C GLY A 161 18.41 7.69 7.94
N ASP A 162 18.08 6.59 8.61
CA ASP A 162 18.26 5.23 8.08
C ASP A 162 17.07 4.85 7.17
N ASN A 163 17.23 3.82 6.33
CA ASN A 163 16.10 3.26 5.59
C ASN A 163 15.18 2.51 6.56
N VAL A 164 13.86 2.67 6.39
CA VAL A 164 12.85 2.03 7.24
C VAL A 164 12.97 0.50 7.17
N PRO A 165 12.89 -0.23 8.30
CA PRO A 165 12.89 -1.69 8.28
C PRO A 165 11.72 -2.26 7.47
N ALA A 166 11.99 -3.27 6.65
CA ALA A 166 11.00 -3.76 5.70
C ALA A 166 10.01 -4.79 6.31
N PRO A 167 8.72 -4.77 5.91
CA PRO A 167 7.66 -5.58 6.53
C PRO A 167 7.80 -7.08 6.28
N TRP A 168 8.53 -7.49 5.23
CA TRP A 168 8.77 -8.91 4.93
C TRP A 168 9.90 -9.52 5.77
N VAL A 169 10.72 -8.71 6.43
CA VAL A 169 11.93 -9.19 7.12
C VAL A 169 11.62 -10.10 8.31
N PRO A 170 10.65 -9.79 9.20
CA PRO A 170 10.30 -10.69 10.30
C PRO A 170 9.94 -12.10 9.84
N PHE A 171 9.26 -12.22 8.69
CA PHE A 171 8.82 -13.49 8.13
C PHE A 171 9.95 -14.27 7.45
N THR A 172 10.72 -13.61 6.58
CA THR A 172 11.84 -14.24 5.87
C THR A 172 12.91 -14.77 6.82
N ARG A 173 13.18 -14.05 7.92
CA ARG A 173 14.10 -14.50 8.98
C ARG A 173 13.67 -15.78 9.69
N VAL A 174 12.37 -16.06 9.75
CA VAL A 174 11.82 -17.29 10.35
C VAL A 174 11.47 -18.38 9.34
N GLY A 175 12.00 -18.27 8.12
CA GLY A 175 11.89 -19.32 7.10
C GLY A 175 10.65 -19.21 6.20
N CYS A 176 9.95 -18.07 6.22
CA CYS A 176 8.73 -17.85 5.43
C CYS A 176 9.02 -16.99 4.20
N ASP A 177 8.69 -17.48 3.01
CA ASP A 177 8.66 -16.64 1.81
C ASP A 177 7.45 -15.70 1.90
N VAL A 178 7.63 -14.46 1.44
CA VAL A 178 6.63 -13.39 1.46
C VAL A 178 6.35 -12.96 0.03
N GLY A 179 5.10 -13.10 -0.40
CA GLY A 179 4.62 -12.63 -1.68
C GLY A 179 4.00 -11.24 -1.57
N ALA A 180 4.09 -10.48 -2.66
CA ALA A 180 3.49 -9.17 -2.82
C ALA A 180 2.80 -9.12 -4.19
N PHE A 181 1.55 -8.63 -4.23
CA PHE A 181 0.83 -8.40 -5.48
C PHE A 181 0.11 -7.05 -5.41
N SER A 182 0.53 -6.13 -6.28
CA SER A 182 0.00 -4.77 -6.41
C SER A 182 0.04 -3.90 -5.15
N THR A 183 0.79 -4.32 -4.13
CA THR A 183 0.98 -3.55 -2.89
C THR A 183 2.09 -2.54 -3.10
N ALA A 184 1.89 -1.31 -2.63
CA ALA A 184 2.87 -0.25 -2.74
C ALA A 184 4.16 -0.62 -1.99
N ASN A 185 5.28 -0.10 -2.47
CA ASN A 185 6.63 -0.11 -1.92
C ASN A 185 7.32 -1.46 -1.66
N ILE A 186 6.59 -2.57 -1.50
CA ILE A 186 7.17 -3.93 -1.34
C ILE A 186 7.61 -4.49 -2.70
N ALA A 187 6.88 -4.21 -3.78
CA ALA A 187 7.26 -4.58 -5.14
C ALA A 187 7.98 -3.42 -5.86
N LEU A 188 8.62 -3.70 -6.99
CA LEU A 188 9.13 -2.63 -7.85
C LEU A 188 7.95 -1.89 -8.47
N GLU A 189 8.04 -0.57 -8.58
CA GLU A 189 6.92 0.27 -9.02
C GLU A 189 7.24 1.08 -10.27
N ARG A 190 8.54 1.31 -10.53
CA ARG A 190 8.98 2.27 -11.55
C ARG A 190 9.93 1.66 -12.57
N SER A 191 9.52 1.79 -13.82
CA SER A 191 10.34 1.48 -14.98
C SER A 191 10.87 2.78 -15.63
N PRO A 192 12.15 2.84 -16.05
CA PRO A 192 13.15 1.78 -15.99
C PRO A 192 13.97 1.78 -14.69
N PHE A 193 13.75 2.74 -13.79
CA PHE A 193 14.64 3.02 -12.66
C PHE A 193 14.85 1.82 -11.73
N ASP A 194 13.78 1.23 -11.21
CA ASP A 194 13.87 0.14 -10.23
C ASP A 194 14.51 -1.10 -10.87
N ILE A 195 14.20 -1.33 -12.15
CA ILE A 195 14.76 -2.43 -12.94
C ILE A 195 16.28 -2.24 -13.10
N GLN A 196 16.73 -1.03 -13.44
CA GLN A 196 18.15 -0.73 -13.56
C GLN A 196 18.87 -0.81 -12.21
N LYS A 197 18.21 -0.41 -11.13
CA LYS A 197 18.74 -0.48 -9.78
C LYS A 197 18.93 -1.92 -9.30
N VAL A 198 17.92 -2.77 -9.48
CA VAL A 198 17.94 -4.17 -9.02
C VAL A 198 18.80 -5.06 -9.91
N PHE A 199 18.63 -4.97 -11.23
CA PHE A 199 19.29 -5.88 -12.18
C PHE A 199 20.60 -5.32 -12.76
N GLY A 200 20.80 -4.00 -12.67
CA GLY A 200 21.89 -3.25 -13.29
C GLY A 200 21.49 -2.62 -14.63
N GLU A 201 22.00 -1.41 -14.89
CA GLU A 201 21.72 -0.61 -16.11
C GLU A 201 21.98 -1.35 -17.43
N ASN A 202 22.92 -2.30 -17.44
CA ASN A 202 23.31 -3.08 -18.61
C ASN A 202 22.78 -4.52 -18.57
N SER A 203 21.78 -4.81 -17.75
CA SER A 203 21.16 -6.13 -17.67
C SER A 203 20.29 -6.43 -18.91
N SER A 204 19.87 -7.69 -19.07
CA SER A 204 18.87 -8.02 -20.11
C SER A 204 17.53 -7.34 -19.83
N GLN A 205 17.16 -7.23 -18.56
CA GLN A 205 15.92 -6.67 -18.04
C GLN A 205 15.85 -5.17 -18.36
N ALA A 206 16.93 -4.43 -18.08
CA ALA A 206 17.05 -3.02 -18.42
C ALA A 206 17.06 -2.73 -19.94
N ARG A 207 17.29 -3.74 -20.78
CA ARG A 207 17.25 -3.63 -22.25
C ARG A 207 15.89 -3.97 -22.87
N GLU A 208 14.95 -4.46 -22.09
CA GLU A 208 13.58 -4.69 -22.57
C GLU A 208 12.90 -3.36 -22.90
N ASP A 209 11.95 -3.37 -23.83
CA ASP A 209 11.15 -2.17 -24.08
C ASP A 209 10.24 -1.85 -22.89
N SER A 210 9.75 -0.61 -22.82
CA SER A 210 8.97 -0.11 -21.68
C SER A 210 7.78 -0.99 -21.32
N ASN A 211 7.08 -1.54 -22.32
CA ASN A 211 5.89 -2.36 -22.09
C ASN A 211 6.27 -3.70 -21.46
N HIS A 212 7.32 -4.35 -21.95
CA HIS A 212 7.85 -5.56 -21.32
C HIS A 212 8.39 -5.26 -19.94
N GLN A 213 9.11 -4.16 -19.75
CA GLN A 213 9.63 -3.77 -18.45
C GLN A 213 8.53 -3.68 -17.38
N THR A 214 7.42 -3.01 -17.71
CA THR A 214 6.26 -2.91 -16.81
C THR A 214 5.60 -4.27 -16.58
N ALA A 215 5.26 -5.02 -17.64
CA ALA A 215 4.57 -6.30 -17.49
C ALA A 215 5.41 -7.37 -16.75
N ASP A 216 6.73 -7.37 -16.95
CA ASP A 216 7.61 -8.45 -16.48
C ASP A 216 8.18 -8.23 -15.07
N PHE A 217 8.39 -6.98 -14.63
CA PHE A 217 9.19 -6.66 -13.44
C PHE A 217 8.51 -5.82 -12.36
N ILE A 218 7.39 -5.16 -12.68
CA ILE A 218 6.70 -4.22 -11.78
C ILE A 218 5.53 -4.91 -11.05
N GLY A 219 5.19 -4.43 -9.86
CA GLY A 219 3.94 -4.71 -9.15
C GLY A 219 3.80 -6.08 -8.51
N GLU A 220 4.78 -6.98 -8.67
CA GLU A 220 4.77 -8.30 -8.04
C GLU A 220 6.14 -8.65 -7.48
N ALA A 221 6.20 -9.31 -6.32
CA ALA A 221 7.45 -9.82 -5.78
C ALA A 221 7.27 -11.08 -4.93
N ILE A 222 8.34 -11.86 -4.79
CA ILE A 222 8.48 -12.87 -3.73
C ILE A 222 9.81 -12.64 -3.02
N HIS A 223 9.77 -12.13 -1.79
CA HIS A 223 10.92 -12.02 -0.89
C HIS A 223 11.10 -13.33 -0.14
N CYS A 224 12.24 -13.99 -0.34
CA CYS A 224 12.42 -15.35 0.11
C CYS A 224 13.28 -15.46 1.36
N ALA A 225 12.90 -16.42 2.20
CA ALA A 225 13.78 -16.91 3.25
C ALA A 225 15.03 -17.56 2.66
N ILE A 226 16.09 -17.58 3.47
CA ILE A 226 17.36 -18.23 3.10
C ILE A 226 17.12 -19.70 2.77
N GLY A 227 17.53 -20.08 1.56
CA GLY A 227 17.40 -21.45 1.08
C GLY A 227 15.99 -21.81 0.58
N SER A 228 15.13 -20.83 0.28
CA SER A 228 13.87 -21.05 -0.46
C SER A 228 14.11 -21.78 -1.79
N PRO A 229 13.19 -22.68 -2.23
CA PRO A 229 13.31 -23.36 -3.51
C PRO A 229 12.82 -22.46 -4.66
N LEU A 230 12.06 -21.41 -4.35
CA LEU A 230 11.51 -20.47 -5.30
C LEU A 230 12.60 -19.50 -5.74
N CYS A 231 13.30 -18.87 -4.79
CA CYS A 231 14.34 -17.89 -5.09
C CYS A 231 15.71 -18.52 -5.39
N THR A 232 15.80 -19.24 -6.51
CA THR A 232 17.07 -19.70 -7.07
C THR A 232 17.54 -18.79 -8.20
N ARG A 233 18.85 -18.73 -8.45
CA ARG A 233 19.41 -18.03 -9.62
C ARG A 233 18.83 -18.56 -10.94
N ALA A 234 18.47 -19.85 -11.02
CA ALA A 234 17.82 -20.43 -12.20
C ALA A 234 16.41 -19.84 -12.44
N ASN A 235 15.71 -19.50 -11.35
CA ASN A 235 14.42 -18.81 -11.42
C ASN A 235 14.54 -17.30 -11.62
N GLY A 236 15.77 -16.75 -11.67
CA GLY A 236 16.02 -15.32 -11.85
C GLY A 236 16.02 -14.52 -10.55
N ALA A 237 16.23 -15.17 -9.40
CA ALA A 237 16.29 -14.47 -8.13
C ALA A 237 17.52 -13.56 -8.04
N GLU A 238 17.30 -12.33 -7.57
CA GLU A 238 18.34 -11.37 -7.22
C GLU A 238 18.58 -11.32 -5.72
N ASP A 239 19.68 -10.66 -5.31
CA ASP A 239 19.91 -10.40 -3.89
C ASP A 239 18.88 -9.37 -3.41
N ASP A 240 18.22 -9.67 -2.30
CA ASP A 240 17.25 -8.75 -1.69
C ASP A 240 18.01 -7.83 -0.73
N ILE A 241 18.20 -6.57 -1.14
CA ILE A 241 19.14 -5.66 -0.50
C ILE A 241 18.37 -4.70 0.40
N LEU A 242 18.57 -4.82 1.71
CA LEU A 242 18.11 -3.85 2.69
C LEU A 242 19.32 -3.26 3.43
N PRO A 243 19.80 -2.07 3.05
CA PRO A 243 21.10 -1.54 3.47
C PRO A 243 21.18 -1.22 4.97
N SER A 244 20.06 -0.83 5.57
CA SER A 244 19.98 -0.35 6.95
C SER A 244 19.15 -1.26 7.86
N GLU A 245 18.80 -2.46 7.39
CA GLU A 245 17.97 -3.39 8.13
C GLU A 245 18.62 -3.79 9.47
N PRO A 246 17.95 -3.57 10.62
CA PRO A 246 18.50 -3.89 11.93
C PRO A 246 18.95 -5.36 12.04
N GLY A 247 20.22 -5.58 12.41
CA GLY A 247 20.80 -6.94 12.47
C GLY A 247 21.25 -7.53 11.12
N GLY A 248 21.11 -6.76 10.03
CA GLY A 248 21.55 -7.12 8.69
C GLY A 248 20.59 -8.04 7.92
N TYR A 249 20.71 -8.03 6.60
CA TYR A 249 19.84 -8.77 5.69
C TYR A 249 20.60 -9.46 4.54
N ALA A 250 21.89 -9.75 4.75
CA ALA A 250 22.71 -10.39 3.71
C ALA A 250 22.32 -11.84 3.45
N GLY A 251 22.26 -12.23 2.18
CA GLY A 251 22.02 -13.61 1.73
C GLY A 251 20.56 -13.96 1.46
N PHE A 252 19.64 -13.04 1.74
CA PHE A 252 18.24 -13.12 1.30
C PHE A 252 18.13 -12.79 -0.19
N LYS A 253 17.05 -13.26 -0.81
CA LYS A 253 16.83 -13.16 -2.26
C LYS A 253 15.39 -12.85 -2.55
N ALA A 254 15.14 -12.22 -3.70
CA ALA A 254 13.80 -11.96 -4.17
C ALA A 254 13.63 -12.32 -5.65
N LEU A 255 12.41 -12.68 -6.02
CA LEU A 255 11.94 -12.72 -7.41
C LEU A 255 11.14 -11.44 -7.64
N PHE A 256 11.59 -10.57 -8.55
CA PHE A 256 10.88 -9.34 -8.89
C PHE A 256 10.11 -9.50 -10.20
N GLY A 257 8.80 -9.29 -10.11
CA GLY A 257 7.83 -9.28 -11.19
C GLY A 257 7.41 -10.64 -11.74
N ALA A 258 6.33 -10.57 -12.51
CA ALA A 258 5.63 -11.71 -13.07
C ALA A 258 6.56 -12.63 -13.87
N LYS A 259 7.56 -12.11 -14.58
CA LYS A 259 8.48 -12.92 -15.40
C LYS A 259 9.18 -14.01 -14.59
N TYR A 260 9.67 -13.66 -13.40
CA TYR A 260 10.43 -14.58 -12.56
C TYR A 260 9.53 -15.39 -11.63
N ILE A 261 8.43 -14.81 -11.16
CA ILE A 261 7.39 -15.54 -10.41
C ILE A 261 6.78 -16.65 -11.28
N ASN A 262 6.37 -16.33 -12.51
CA ASN A 262 5.80 -17.31 -13.45
C ASN A 262 6.79 -18.41 -13.81
N ARG A 263 8.09 -18.07 -13.91
CA ARG A 263 9.16 -19.05 -14.11
C ARG A 263 9.28 -20.00 -12.93
N ALA A 264 9.31 -19.47 -11.69
CA ALA A 264 9.41 -20.27 -10.47
C ALA A 264 8.17 -21.17 -10.26
N PHE A 265 6.99 -20.71 -10.65
CA PHE A 265 5.74 -21.47 -10.54
C PHE A 265 5.49 -22.42 -11.72
N HIS A 266 6.29 -22.29 -12.78
CA HIS A 266 6.16 -22.98 -14.07
C HIS A 266 4.81 -22.75 -14.76
N ALA A 267 4.17 -21.61 -14.49
CA ALA A 267 2.89 -21.21 -15.06
C ALA A 267 2.66 -19.70 -14.81
N PRO A 268 1.93 -19.00 -15.70
CA PRO A 268 1.49 -17.66 -15.44
C PRO A 268 0.47 -17.60 -14.31
N LEU A 269 0.47 -16.50 -13.54
CA LEU A 269 -0.61 -16.15 -12.63
C LEU A 269 -1.94 -15.99 -13.39
N LYS A 270 -3.03 -16.27 -12.68
CA LYS A 270 -4.39 -16.22 -13.21
C LYS A 270 -5.34 -15.60 -12.20
N ASP A 271 -6.36 -14.93 -12.71
CA ASP A 271 -7.50 -14.51 -11.90
C ASP A 271 -8.33 -15.71 -11.41
N LEU A 272 -9.31 -15.45 -10.55
CA LEU A 272 -10.23 -16.46 -10.02
C LEU A 272 -11.14 -17.11 -11.08
N ASP A 273 -11.30 -16.48 -12.25
CA ASP A 273 -12.06 -17.03 -13.38
C ASP A 273 -11.18 -17.86 -14.33
N GLY A 274 -9.88 -17.98 -14.02
CA GLY A 274 -8.91 -18.81 -14.73
C GLY A 274 -8.28 -18.14 -15.96
N LYS A 275 -8.50 -16.83 -16.15
CA LYS A 275 -7.85 -16.03 -17.19
C LYS A 275 -6.43 -15.70 -16.77
N ILE A 276 -5.50 -15.75 -17.72
CA ILE A 276 -4.11 -15.34 -17.50
C ILE A 276 -4.07 -13.83 -17.24
N LEU A 277 -3.32 -13.43 -16.21
CA LEU A 277 -3.07 -12.03 -15.93
C LEU A 277 -2.24 -11.40 -17.06
N THR A 278 -2.73 -10.27 -17.54
CA THR A 278 -2.11 -9.49 -18.61
C THR A 278 -2.14 -8.03 -18.24
N ASN A 279 -1.06 -7.32 -18.51
CA ASN A 279 -0.98 -5.87 -18.33
C ASN A 279 -2.07 -5.16 -19.14
N VAL A 280 -2.82 -4.27 -18.49
CA VAL A 280 -4.00 -3.62 -19.08
C VAL A 280 -3.67 -2.76 -20.30
N ASP A 281 -2.51 -2.10 -20.30
CA ASP A 281 -2.10 -1.20 -21.38
C ASP A 281 -1.49 -1.93 -22.57
N SER A 282 -0.59 -2.89 -22.30
CA SER A 282 0.21 -3.55 -23.34
C SER A 282 -0.39 -4.87 -23.83
N GLY A 283 -1.27 -5.50 -23.05
CA GLY A 283 -1.82 -6.84 -23.29
C GLY A 283 -0.79 -7.98 -23.14
N LEU A 284 0.43 -7.68 -22.67
CA LEU A 284 1.45 -8.68 -22.40
C LEU A 284 1.10 -9.50 -21.16
N VAL A 285 1.48 -10.78 -21.14
CA VAL A 285 1.32 -11.64 -19.95
C VAL A 285 2.23 -11.10 -18.86
N GLY A 286 1.66 -10.83 -17.68
CA GLY A 286 2.40 -10.23 -16.59
C GLY A 286 1.53 -9.43 -15.63
N PHE A 287 2.15 -8.50 -14.92
CA PHE A 287 1.48 -7.63 -13.95
C PHE A 287 0.37 -6.82 -14.60
N THR A 288 -0.81 -6.82 -13.98
CA THR A 288 -2.03 -6.23 -14.54
C THR A 288 -1.98 -4.71 -14.56
N GLY A 289 -1.37 -4.09 -13.57
CA GLY A 289 -1.50 -2.66 -13.25
C GLY A 289 -1.82 -2.50 -11.76
N PHE A 290 -1.66 -1.28 -11.24
CA PHE A 290 -1.89 -0.96 -9.82
C PHE A 290 -3.36 -0.81 -9.43
N ASP A 291 -4.26 -0.97 -10.41
CA ASP A 291 -5.72 -0.98 -10.21
C ASP A 291 -6.29 -2.41 -10.44
N PRO A 292 -5.93 -3.43 -9.61
CA PRO A 292 -6.37 -4.79 -9.84
C PRO A 292 -7.78 -5.05 -9.34
N LEU A 293 -8.60 -5.67 -10.20
CA LEU A 293 -9.88 -6.26 -9.81
C LEU A 293 -9.68 -7.30 -8.69
N ALA A 294 -10.68 -7.43 -7.81
CA ALA A 294 -10.67 -8.45 -6.77
C ALA A 294 -10.40 -9.88 -7.29
N THR A 295 -10.88 -10.24 -8.49
CA THR A 295 -10.59 -11.56 -9.08
C THR A 295 -9.12 -11.74 -9.44
N GLN A 296 -8.43 -10.68 -9.86
CA GLN A 296 -7.02 -10.69 -10.22
C GLN A 296 -6.16 -10.84 -8.96
N THR A 297 -6.36 -9.98 -7.97
CA THR A 297 -5.65 -10.03 -6.67
C THR A 297 -5.84 -11.36 -5.98
N LEU A 298 -7.09 -11.77 -5.76
CA LEU A 298 -7.38 -13.00 -5.02
C LEU A 298 -6.94 -14.27 -5.79
N GLY A 299 -6.89 -14.20 -7.12
CA GLY A 299 -6.31 -15.24 -7.97
C GLY A 299 -4.81 -15.39 -7.75
N ALA A 300 -4.08 -14.28 -7.74
CA ALA A 300 -2.65 -14.22 -7.45
C ALA A 300 -2.33 -14.71 -6.04
N VAL A 301 -3.03 -14.19 -5.02
CA VAL A 301 -2.88 -14.57 -3.61
C VAL A 301 -3.07 -16.07 -3.42
N ALA A 302 -4.16 -16.64 -3.96
CA ALA A 302 -4.41 -18.07 -3.87
C ALA A 302 -3.28 -18.88 -4.52
N THR A 303 -2.82 -18.50 -5.72
CA THR A 303 -1.71 -19.18 -6.38
C THR A 303 -0.40 -19.09 -5.58
N MET A 304 -0.07 -17.93 -4.99
CA MET A 304 1.13 -17.80 -4.16
C MET A 304 1.09 -18.75 -2.95
N LEU A 305 -0.03 -18.79 -2.24
CA LEU A 305 -0.25 -19.70 -1.11
C LEU A 305 -0.12 -21.18 -1.52
N GLU A 306 -0.78 -21.57 -2.61
CA GLU A 306 -0.73 -22.92 -3.19
C GLU A 306 0.69 -23.34 -3.61
N LYS A 307 1.51 -22.37 -4.02
CA LYS A 307 2.89 -22.58 -4.47
C LYS A 307 3.92 -22.49 -3.33
N GLY A 308 3.46 -22.39 -2.08
CA GLY A 308 4.30 -22.47 -0.90
C GLY A 308 4.88 -21.13 -0.46
N VAL A 309 4.23 -20.01 -0.82
CA VAL A 309 4.49 -18.69 -0.26
C VAL A 309 3.50 -18.47 0.90
N PRO A 310 3.90 -18.67 2.17
CA PRO A 310 2.98 -18.68 3.30
C PRO A 310 2.46 -17.30 3.71
N VAL A 311 3.14 -16.22 3.36
CA VAL A 311 2.75 -14.86 3.72
C VAL A 311 2.52 -14.09 2.42
N VAL A 312 1.37 -13.46 2.25
CA VAL A 312 1.06 -12.68 1.04
C VAL A 312 0.43 -11.35 1.43
N PHE A 313 1.05 -10.26 0.96
CA PHE A 313 0.52 -8.90 0.97
C PHE A 313 -0.08 -8.61 -0.40
N ALA A 314 -1.27 -8.04 -0.44
CA ALA A 314 -1.93 -7.77 -1.69
C ALA A 314 -2.88 -6.57 -1.58
N TYR A 315 -3.10 -5.93 -2.72
CA TYR A 315 -3.97 -4.77 -2.85
C TYR A 315 -5.18 -5.08 -3.72
N VAL A 316 -6.33 -4.48 -3.41
CA VAL A 316 -7.55 -4.50 -4.25
C VAL A 316 -7.96 -3.06 -4.51
N SER A 317 -8.15 -2.71 -5.79
CA SER A 317 -8.46 -1.34 -6.21
C SER A 317 -9.84 -0.83 -5.81
N ASP A 318 -10.00 0.49 -5.95
CA ASP A 318 -11.15 1.23 -5.48
C ASP A 318 -12.44 0.68 -6.08
N VAL A 319 -13.44 0.45 -5.24
CA VAL A 319 -14.78 0.02 -5.68
C VAL A 319 -15.63 1.16 -6.21
N HIS A 320 -15.22 2.40 -5.96
CA HIS A 320 -15.88 3.62 -6.42
C HIS A 320 -15.50 3.99 -7.84
N ASP A 321 -14.35 3.55 -8.35
CA ASP A 321 -13.94 3.72 -9.74
C ASP A 321 -14.38 2.58 -10.66
N ASN A 322 -14.34 2.83 -11.97
CA ASN A 322 -14.77 1.89 -12.99
C ASN A 322 -13.67 0.88 -13.36
N GLU A 323 -13.41 -0.03 -12.43
CA GLU A 323 -12.37 -1.05 -12.53
C GLU A 323 -12.67 -2.12 -13.61
N GLU A 324 -13.95 -2.42 -13.86
CA GLU A 324 -14.36 -3.29 -14.97
C GLU A 324 -14.29 -2.60 -16.36
N GLY A 325 -13.94 -1.31 -16.36
CA GLY A 325 -13.69 -0.49 -17.53
C GLY A 325 -14.92 -0.17 -18.40
N PRO A 326 -14.72 0.28 -19.65
CA PRO A 326 -15.78 0.73 -20.54
C PRO A 326 -16.87 -0.31 -20.86
N SER A 327 -16.64 -1.58 -20.51
CA SER A 327 -17.59 -2.67 -20.67
C SER A 327 -18.71 -2.65 -19.63
N LEU A 328 -18.45 -2.05 -18.45
CA LEU A 328 -19.41 -1.88 -17.37
C LEU A 328 -20.16 -0.54 -17.49
N SER A 329 -19.41 0.57 -17.55
CA SER A 329 -19.94 1.93 -17.68
C SER A 329 -19.03 2.81 -18.55
N SER A 330 -19.57 3.92 -19.07
CA SER A 330 -18.76 5.00 -19.66
C SER A 330 -18.30 6.05 -18.65
N GLU A 331 -18.84 6.00 -17.44
CA GLU A 331 -18.39 6.80 -16.29
C GLU A 331 -17.07 6.23 -15.78
N SER A 332 -16.20 7.09 -15.26
CA SER A 332 -14.93 6.68 -14.63
C SER A 332 -15.06 6.42 -13.14
N THR A 333 -16.00 7.08 -12.47
CA THR A 333 -16.25 7.00 -11.03
C THR A 333 -17.75 6.87 -10.77
N PHE A 334 -18.13 6.30 -9.63
CA PHE A 334 -19.49 5.93 -9.29
C PHE A 334 -19.93 6.49 -7.95
N GLY A 335 -21.17 6.96 -7.89
CA GLY A 335 -21.82 7.34 -6.64
C GLY A 335 -22.44 6.12 -5.93
N PRO A 336 -22.67 6.22 -4.61
CA PRO A 336 -23.32 5.16 -3.85
C PRO A 336 -24.67 4.75 -4.45
N GLY A 337 -24.83 3.47 -4.73
CA GLY A 337 -26.08 2.87 -5.20
C GLY A 337 -26.35 3.06 -6.69
N GLU A 338 -25.40 3.58 -7.46
CA GLU A 338 -25.48 3.57 -8.92
C GLU A 338 -25.43 2.13 -9.46
N ARG A 339 -26.07 1.92 -10.61
CA ARG A 339 -26.16 0.60 -11.21
C ARG A 339 -24.79 -0.07 -11.48
N PRO A 340 -23.79 0.61 -12.09
CA PRO A 340 -22.49 -0.02 -12.31
C PRO A 340 -21.78 -0.35 -10.99
N TYR A 341 -21.78 0.55 -10.01
CA TYR A 341 -21.25 0.32 -8.66
C TYR A 341 -21.86 -0.91 -7.96
N VAL A 342 -23.20 -1.03 -7.93
CA VAL A 342 -23.89 -2.20 -7.35
C VAL A 342 -23.49 -3.50 -8.06
N LYS A 343 -23.25 -3.45 -9.38
CA LYS A 343 -22.79 -4.63 -10.12
C LYS A 343 -21.32 -4.96 -9.81
N GLN A 344 -20.43 -3.98 -9.77
CA GLN A 344 -19.01 -4.21 -9.45
C GLN A 344 -18.85 -4.85 -8.07
N LEU A 345 -19.55 -4.33 -7.06
CA LEU A 345 -19.58 -4.92 -5.72
C LEU A 345 -20.17 -6.33 -5.69
N ALA A 346 -21.17 -6.63 -6.52
CA ALA A 346 -21.69 -7.99 -6.66
C ALA A 346 -20.66 -8.96 -7.28
N ASP A 347 -19.81 -8.47 -8.20
CA ASP A 347 -18.74 -9.23 -8.81
C ASP A 347 -17.57 -9.45 -7.84
N TYR A 348 -17.22 -8.44 -7.03
CA TYR A 348 -16.24 -8.56 -5.94
C TYR A 348 -16.73 -9.53 -4.87
N ASN A 349 -18.01 -9.46 -4.49
CA ASN A 349 -18.63 -10.43 -3.60
C ASN A 349 -18.51 -11.87 -4.13
N ARG A 350 -18.73 -12.09 -5.44
CA ARG A 350 -18.54 -13.40 -6.08
C ARG A 350 -17.08 -13.85 -5.96
N ALA A 351 -16.13 -12.95 -6.21
CA ALA A 351 -14.69 -13.22 -6.10
C ALA A 351 -14.32 -13.73 -4.70
N TRP A 352 -14.81 -13.09 -3.64
CA TRP A 352 -14.60 -13.57 -2.26
C TRP A 352 -15.13 -14.98 -2.02
N GLY A 353 -16.32 -15.30 -2.52
CA GLY A 353 -16.87 -16.66 -2.42
C GLY A 353 -16.03 -17.71 -3.15
N GLN A 354 -15.54 -17.38 -4.35
CA GLN A 354 -14.63 -18.22 -5.12
C GLN A 354 -13.29 -18.41 -4.39
N PHE A 355 -12.71 -17.33 -3.86
CA PHE A 355 -11.44 -17.33 -3.14
C PHE A 355 -11.45 -18.25 -1.92
N PHE A 356 -12.39 -18.07 -0.99
CA PHE A 356 -12.47 -18.91 0.20
C PHE A 356 -12.77 -20.37 -0.14
N THR A 357 -13.56 -20.62 -1.19
CA THR A 357 -13.81 -21.98 -1.68
C THR A 357 -12.53 -22.62 -2.23
N ARG A 358 -11.76 -21.87 -3.03
CA ARG A 358 -10.49 -22.30 -3.61
C ARG A 358 -9.48 -22.64 -2.53
N LEU A 359 -9.22 -21.73 -1.58
CA LEU A 359 -8.30 -21.97 -0.48
C LEU A 359 -8.67 -23.20 0.35
N LYS A 360 -9.97 -23.35 0.65
CA LYS A 360 -10.45 -24.50 1.43
C LYS A 360 -10.22 -25.83 0.75
N ASN A 361 -10.27 -25.89 -0.59
CA ASN A 361 -9.98 -27.11 -1.35
C ASN A 361 -8.53 -27.58 -1.16
N ASP A 362 -7.61 -26.64 -0.89
CA ASP A 362 -6.20 -26.91 -0.62
C ASP A 362 -5.88 -26.96 0.89
N GLY A 363 -6.92 -26.96 1.74
CA GLY A 363 -6.79 -27.06 3.20
C GLY A 363 -6.28 -25.77 3.86
N ILE A 364 -6.40 -24.64 3.17
CA ILE A 364 -6.12 -23.30 3.66
C ILE A 364 -7.45 -22.65 4.04
N ASP A 365 -7.65 -22.36 5.33
CA ASP A 365 -8.89 -21.76 5.82
C ASP A 365 -8.66 -20.96 7.12
N ALA A 366 -9.74 -20.43 7.70
CA ALA A 366 -9.69 -19.65 8.93
C ALA A 366 -9.11 -20.42 10.15
N SER A 367 -8.98 -21.75 10.08
CA SER A 367 -8.39 -22.52 11.18
C SER A 367 -6.86 -22.52 11.19
N ASN A 368 -6.23 -22.20 10.06
CA ASN A 368 -4.78 -22.22 9.89
C ASN A 368 -4.20 -20.98 9.18
N THR A 369 -5.02 -19.97 8.90
CA THR A 369 -4.62 -18.73 8.21
C THR A 369 -5.06 -17.52 9.01
N LEU A 370 -4.15 -16.58 9.21
CA LEU A 370 -4.49 -15.25 9.70
C LEU A 370 -4.83 -14.39 8.49
N PHE A 371 -6.09 -13.97 8.38
CA PHE A 371 -6.54 -13.01 7.39
C PHE A 371 -6.59 -11.62 8.03
N ILE A 372 -6.01 -10.64 7.38
CA ILE A 372 -6.05 -9.22 7.72
C ILE A 372 -6.65 -8.51 6.52
N PHE A 373 -7.67 -7.71 6.79
CA PHE A 373 -8.42 -6.93 5.82
C PHE A 373 -8.46 -5.52 6.38
N THR A 374 -7.88 -4.57 5.66
CA THR A 374 -7.85 -3.16 6.06
C THR A 374 -8.07 -2.32 4.82
N PRO A 375 -8.82 -1.22 4.90
CA PRO A 375 -8.67 -0.18 3.91
C PRO A 375 -7.36 0.58 4.14
N ASP A 376 -6.83 1.20 3.10
CA ASP A 376 -5.79 2.23 3.21
C ASP A 376 -6.42 3.59 3.57
N GLU A 377 -7.53 3.96 2.96
CA GLU A 377 -8.19 5.24 3.20
C GLU A 377 -9.70 5.10 3.49
N GLY A 378 -10.39 6.22 3.65
CA GLY A 378 -11.81 6.26 3.97
C GLY A 378 -12.44 7.58 3.57
N ASP A 379 -12.28 7.91 2.29
CA ASP A 379 -12.70 9.16 1.72
C ASP A 379 -14.19 9.42 1.92
N HIS A 380 -14.53 10.70 2.01
CA HIS A 380 -15.93 11.05 2.08
C HIS A 380 -16.53 11.12 0.67
N ASN A 381 -17.67 10.46 0.47
CA ASN A 381 -18.42 10.62 -0.77
C ASN A 381 -18.70 12.10 -1.12
N VAL A 382 -18.12 12.54 -2.24
CA VAL A 382 -18.36 13.84 -2.86
C VAL A 382 -19.32 13.66 -4.03
N ALA A 383 -20.60 13.92 -3.77
CA ALA A 383 -21.63 13.82 -4.80
C ALA A 383 -22.77 14.83 -4.61
N SER A 384 -23.46 15.09 -5.72
CA SER A 384 -24.75 15.78 -5.76
C SER A 384 -25.83 14.99 -5.01
N ALA A 385 -27.02 15.58 -4.81
CA ALA A 385 -28.12 14.85 -4.18
C ALA A 385 -28.59 13.69 -5.08
N PRO A 386 -28.76 12.47 -4.53
CA PRO A 386 -29.17 11.31 -5.32
C PRO A 386 -30.62 11.41 -5.80
N SER A 387 -30.90 10.83 -6.96
CA SER A 387 -32.23 10.73 -7.56
C SER A 387 -32.57 9.29 -7.99
N PRO A 388 -33.76 8.76 -7.65
CA PRO A 388 -34.77 9.38 -6.77
C PRO A 388 -34.24 9.47 -5.32
N ALA A 389 -34.75 10.42 -4.53
CA ALA A 389 -34.25 10.66 -3.17
C ALA A 389 -34.37 9.45 -2.21
N ASN A 390 -35.23 8.48 -2.55
CA ASN A 390 -35.41 7.23 -1.81
C ASN A 390 -34.72 6.03 -2.47
N CYS A 391 -33.78 6.27 -3.39
CA CYS A 391 -32.95 5.22 -3.96
C CYS A 391 -32.12 4.55 -2.85
N ASP A 392 -31.90 3.25 -3.01
CA ASP A 392 -31.13 2.42 -2.10
C ASP A 392 -30.09 1.57 -2.84
N GLY A 393 -30.13 1.52 -4.18
CA GLY A 393 -29.18 0.80 -5.03
C GLY A 393 -29.34 -0.72 -4.95
N ALA A 394 -29.27 -1.26 -3.74
CA ALA A 394 -29.36 -2.67 -3.43
C ALA A 394 -30.06 -2.92 -2.09
N LYS A 395 -30.67 -4.10 -1.97
CA LYS A 395 -31.28 -4.60 -0.73
C LYS A 395 -30.53 -5.83 -0.22
N ILE A 396 -30.25 -5.79 1.07
CA ILE A 396 -29.78 -6.95 1.83
C ILE A 396 -31.00 -7.78 2.25
N ILE A 397 -31.04 -9.05 1.86
CA ILE A 397 -32.08 -10.01 2.26
C ILE A 397 -31.47 -11.17 3.06
N ASN A 398 -32.29 -11.78 3.91
CA ASN A 398 -31.93 -12.93 4.75
C ASN A 398 -30.75 -12.68 5.70
N ASP A 399 -30.81 -11.60 6.49
CA ASP A 399 -29.82 -11.25 7.51
C ASP A 399 -28.37 -11.27 6.97
N VAL A 400 -28.11 -10.48 5.92
CA VAL A 400 -26.76 -10.27 5.33
C VAL A 400 -26.24 -11.44 4.49
N ARG A 401 -27.09 -12.26 3.88
CA ARG A 401 -26.63 -13.38 3.02
C ARG A 401 -26.75 -13.15 1.54
N THR A 402 -27.64 -12.27 1.13
CA THR A 402 -27.90 -12.05 -0.30
C THR A 402 -28.14 -10.57 -0.51
N VAL A 403 -27.48 -10.03 -1.52
CA VAL A 403 -27.62 -8.65 -1.97
C VAL A 403 -28.27 -8.73 -3.33
N VAL A 404 -29.38 -8.02 -3.50
CA VAL A 404 -30.10 -7.93 -4.77
C VAL A 404 -30.21 -6.47 -5.18
N PRO A 405 -30.07 -6.13 -6.47
CA PRO A 405 -30.31 -4.76 -6.90
C PRO A 405 -31.72 -4.29 -6.55
N ASP A 406 -31.86 -2.99 -6.26
CA ASP A 406 -33.14 -2.34 -6.00
C ASP A 406 -33.23 -0.98 -6.71
N VAL A 407 -33.76 0.07 -6.07
CA VAL A 407 -33.95 1.36 -6.72
C VAL A 407 -32.59 2.05 -6.87
N TYR A 408 -31.99 1.94 -8.05
CA TYR A 408 -30.72 2.58 -8.34
C TYR A 408 -30.75 4.10 -8.14
N CYS A 409 -29.64 4.62 -7.63
CA CYS A 409 -29.36 6.03 -7.54
C CYS A 409 -28.81 6.56 -8.88
N THR A 410 -29.01 7.86 -9.10
CA THR A 410 -28.38 8.64 -10.17
C THR A 410 -28.02 10.01 -9.61
N TYR A 411 -26.87 10.54 -10.01
CA TYR A 411 -26.35 11.81 -9.47
C TYR A 411 -26.33 12.95 -10.50
N GLY A 412 -26.70 12.66 -11.74
CA GLY A 412 -26.68 13.61 -12.85
C GLY A 412 -25.27 13.79 -13.44
N PRO A 413 -25.13 14.54 -14.55
CA PRO A 413 -23.84 14.72 -15.21
C PRO A 413 -22.84 15.43 -14.29
N ASN A 414 -21.64 14.85 -14.15
CA ASN A 414 -20.57 15.34 -13.25
C ASN A 414 -21.06 15.54 -11.81
N GLY A 415 -22.04 14.74 -11.38
CA GLY A 415 -22.62 14.83 -10.04
C GLY A 415 -21.92 13.94 -9.02
N VAL A 416 -20.81 13.28 -9.39
CA VAL A 416 -19.99 12.42 -8.54
C VAL A 416 -18.54 12.77 -8.80
N GLY A 417 -17.72 12.67 -7.76
CA GLY A 417 -16.27 12.76 -7.83
C GLY A 417 -15.74 14.05 -7.23
N GLU A 418 -14.43 14.05 -7.08
CA GLU A 418 -13.64 15.13 -6.53
C GLU A 418 -13.87 16.48 -7.22
N VAL A 419 -13.63 17.55 -6.47
CA VAL A 419 -13.75 18.93 -6.97
C VAL A 419 -12.41 19.64 -6.82
N ASP A 420 -11.75 19.83 -7.96
CA ASP A 420 -10.50 20.57 -8.01
C ASP A 420 -10.68 22.09 -8.01
N VAL A 421 -9.78 22.78 -7.31
CA VAL A 421 -9.64 24.23 -7.39
C VAL A 421 -8.21 24.64 -7.75
N ASN A 422 -8.07 25.64 -8.62
CA ASN A 422 -6.76 26.24 -8.88
C ASN A 422 -6.43 27.27 -7.78
N LEU A 423 -5.83 26.79 -6.70
CA LEU A 423 -5.54 27.58 -5.51
C LEU A 423 -4.61 28.78 -5.79
N ASN A 424 -3.57 28.57 -6.62
CA ASN A 424 -2.66 29.64 -7.04
C ASN A 424 -3.41 30.78 -7.73
N ALA A 425 -4.34 30.46 -8.63
CA ALA A 425 -5.13 31.46 -9.33
C ALA A 425 -6.08 32.21 -8.39
N LEU A 426 -6.69 31.52 -7.41
CA LEU A 426 -7.58 32.14 -6.43
C LEU A 426 -6.82 33.09 -5.49
N VAL A 427 -5.65 32.68 -4.99
CA VAL A 427 -4.78 33.54 -4.16
C VAL A 427 -4.34 34.79 -4.93
N ALA A 428 -3.92 34.63 -6.19
CA ALA A 428 -3.54 35.76 -7.05
C ALA A 428 -4.72 36.71 -7.32
N ALA A 429 -5.93 36.18 -7.56
CA ALA A 429 -7.14 36.96 -7.77
C ALA A 429 -7.57 37.75 -6.52
N ALA A 430 -7.24 37.25 -5.32
CA ALA A 430 -7.44 37.96 -4.06
C ALA A 430 -6.40 39.08 -3.80
N GLY A 431 -5.42 39.25 -4.70
CA GLY A 431 -4.42 40.32 -4.63
C GLY A 431 -3.17 39.94 -3.82
N ASP A 432 -2.99 38.66 -3.51
CA ASP A 432 -1.78 38.14 -2.87
C ASP A 432 -0.80 37.62 -3.92
N SER A 433 0.45 38.08 -3.84
CA SER A 433 1.50 37.77 -4.81
C SER A 433 2.58 36.86 -4.26
N THR A 434 2.36 36.31 -3.06
CA THR A 434 3.26 35.34 -2.44
C THR A 434 3.42 34.14 -3.37
N GLN A 435 4.66 33.77 -3.68
CA GLN A 435 4.94 32.58 -4.48
C GLN A 435 4.87 31.35 -3.58
N PHE A 436 4.24 30.30 -4.07
CA PHE A 436 4.17 29.01 -3.39
C PHE A 436 3.93 27.89 -4.40
N ALA A 437 4.32 26.68 -4.00
CA ALA A 437 3.91 25.44 -4.63
C ALA A 437 3.00 24.66 -3.67
N ILE A 438 2.20 23.76 -4.21
CA ILE A 438 1.32 22.90 -3.41
C ILE A 438 1.44 21.45 -3.87
N HIS A 439 1.31 20.54 -2.91
CA HIS A 439 0.85 19.18 -3.19
C HIS A 439 -0.65 19.25 -3.54
N PHE A 440 -1.10 18.51 -4.54
CA PHE A 440 -2.52 18.45 -4.91
C PHE A 440 -3.20 17.41 -4.05
N ASP A 441 -4.14 17.85 -3.22
CA ASP A 441 -4.68 17.06 -2.11
C ASP A 441 -5.98 17.70 -1.61
N ASP A 442 -6.79 16.95 -0.86
CA ASP A 442 -7.93 17.50 -0.12
C ASP A 442 -7.49 18.41 1.04
N ALA A 443 -6.31 18.16 1.60
CA ALA A 443 -5.65 19.06 2.55
C ALA A 443 -4.23 19.45 2.07
N PRO A 444 -4.11 20.36 1.09
CA PRO A 444 -2.87 20.62 0.39
C PRO A 444 -1.76 21.12 1.33
N THR A 445 -0.59 20.48 1.23
CA THR A 445 0.64 21.03 1.80
C THR A 445 1.18 22.16 0.95
N VAL A 446 1.57 23.25 1.60
CA VAL A 446 2.06 24.47 0.97
C VAL A 446 3.56 24.63 1.21
N TYR A 447 4.30 24.88 0.13
CA TYR A 447 5.74 25.08 0.14
C TYR A 447 6.04 26.49 -0.38
N VAL A 448 6.53 27.36 0.50
CA VAL A 448 6.97 28.70 0.14
C VAL A 448 8.48 28.68 -0.13
N PRO A 449 8.95 29.19 -1.29
CA PRO A 449 10.37 29.32 -1.61
C PRO A 449 11.19 29.90 -0.45
N ASP A 450 12.42 29.39 -0.27
CA ASP A 450 13.34 29.73 0.82
C ASP A 450 12.93 29.21 2.21
N GLN A 451 11.87 28.41 2.29
CA GLN A 451 11.33 27.79 3.50
C GLN A 451 11.22 28.77 4.69
N PRO A 452 10.50 29.90 4.53
CA PRO A 452 10.34 30.87 5.59
C PRO A 452 9.64 30.28 6.82
N GLY A 453 10.08 30.72 8.00
CA GLY A 453 9.47 30.29 9.26
C GLY A 453 8.03 30.83 9.45
N PRO A 454 7.25 30.25 10.38
CA PRO A 454 5.82 30.55 10.55
C PRO A 454 5.50 31.98 11.01
N SER A 455 6.51 32.77 11.40
CA SER A 455 6.35 34.19 11.76
C SER A 455 6.63 35.16 10.61
N ASP A 456 7.01 34.65 9.43
CA ASP A 456 7.26 35.46 8.26
C ASP A 456 5.97 36.18 7.79
N ASN A 457 6.10 37.46 7.46
CA ASN A 457 4.94 38.29 7.12
C ASN A 457 4.24 37.82 5.83
N SER A 458 4.99 37.31 4.85
CA SER A 458 4.42 36.80 3.59
C SER A 458 3.66 35.50 3.82
N VAL A 459 4.22 34.57 4.62
CA VAL A 459 3.54 33.34 5.02
C VAL A 459 2.25 33.66 5.78
N ARG A 460 2.32 34.53 6.80
CA ARG A 460 1.14 34.94 7.57
C ARG A 460 0.09 35.66 6.73
N GLN A 461 0.49 36.34 5.65
CA GLN A 461 -0.42 36.96 4.71
C GLN A 461 -1.09 35.91 3.81
N LEU A 462 -0.31 34.97 3.27
CA LEU A 462 -0.80 33.87 2.45
C LEU A 462 -1.84 33.02 3.20
N GLU A 463 -1.56 32.62 4.43
CA GLU A 463 -2.52 31.86 5.26
C GLU A 463 -3.84 32.64 5.45
N LYS A 464 -3.77 33.96 5.70
CA LYS A 464 -4.98 34.80 5.85
C LYS A 464 -5.74 34.93 4.54
N THR A 465 -5.02 35.05 3.43
CA THR A 465 -5.62 35.11 2.10
C THR A 465 -6.36 33.80 1.83
N MET A 466 -5.68 32.65 1.95
CA MET A 466 -6.27 31.31 1.74
C MET A 466 -7.47 31.07 2.65
N ALA A 467 -7.35 31.42 3.93
CA ALA A 467 -8.44 31.33 4.91
C ALA A 467 -9.69 32.14 4.54
N SER A 468 -9.56 33.16 3.69
CA SER A 468 -10.67 34.02 3.27
C SER A 468 -11.30 33.62 1.94
N LEU A 469 -10.73 32.63 1.25
CA LEU A 469 -11.19 32.22 -0.07
C LEU A 469 -12.52 31.48 -0.03
N SER A 470 -13.29 31.64 -1.09
CA SER A 470 -14.49 30.86 -1.35
C SER A 470 -14.57 30.54 -2.84
N ALA A 471 -15.09 29.36 -3.18
CA ALA A 471 -15.30 28.92 -4.55
C ALA A 471 -16.74 28.41 -4.73
N VAL A 472 -17.21 28.41 -5.97
CA VAL A 472 -18.51 27.81 -6.30
C VAL A 472 -18.33 26.30 -6.38
N ASN A 473 -19.01 25.57 -5.50
CA ASN A 473 -19.07 24.12 -5.56
C ASN A 473 -19.96 23.70 -6.75
N PRO A 474 -19.44 22.96 -7.74
CA PRO A 474 -20.18 22.57 -8.93
C PRO A 474 -21.37 21.64 -8.63
N HIS A 475 -21.29 20.84 -7.56
CA HIS A 475 -22.34 19.90 -7.16
C HIS A 475 -23.52 20.61 -6.48
N THR A 476 -23.28 21.67 -5.70
CA THR A 476 -24.34 22.39 -4.96
C THR A 476 -24.76 23.70 -5.62
N GLY A 477 -23.92 24.25 -6.50
CA GLY A 477 -24.07 25.58 -7.09
C GLY A 477 -23.90 26.73 -6.09
N ARG A 478 -23.40 26.46 -4.88
CA ARG A 478 -23.23 27.46 -3.82
C ARG A 478 -21.78 27.93 -3.76
N SER A 479 -21.59 29.20 -3.40
CA SER A 479 -20.27 29.69 -2.99
C SER A 479 -19.98 29.21 -1.57
N GLU A 480 -18.92 28.42 -1.42
CA GLU A 480 -18.53 27.75 -0.17
C GLU A 480 -17.12 28.19 0.22
N SER A 481 -16.88 28.33 1.52
CA SER A 481 -15.56 28.67 2.08
C SER A 481 -14.59 27.52 1.81
N LEU A 482 -13.39 27.82 1.31
CA LEU A 482 -12.35 26.79 1.11
C LEU A 482 -11.79 26.28 2.45
N LEU A 483 -11.75 27.15 3.47
CA LEU A 483 -11.38 26.77 4.85
C LEU A 483 -12.60 26.22 5.62
N GLY A 484 -13.76 26.02 4.99
CA GLY A 484 -14.97 25.65 5.72
C GLY A 484 -15.42 26.70 6.76
N ASN A 485 -16.19 26.26 7.77
CA ASN A 485 -16.92 27.14 8.70
C ASN A 485 -16.35 27.14 10.14
N GLY A 486 -15.05 26.84 10.29
CA GLY A 486 -14.33 26.74 11.58
C GLY A 486 -14.04 25.29 11.97
N LEU A 487 -13.19 25.08 13.01
CA LEU A 487 -12.70 23.78 13.50
C LEU A 487 -13.85 22.78 13.76
N GLY A 488 -14.28 22.10 12.69
CA GLY A 488 -15.24 21.03 12.75
C GLY A 488 -14.66 19.81 13.47
N PRO A 489 -15.44 18.74 13.63
CA PRO A 489 -14.98 17.50 14.27
C PRO A 489 -13.73 16.85 13.63
N GLN A 490 -13.31 17.30 12.44
CA GLN A 490 -12.26 16.69 11.61
C GLN A 490 -11.21 17.72 11.14
N LEU A 491 -10.87 18.72 11.96
CA LEU A 491 -9.92 19.80 11.59
C LEU A 491 -10.32 20.66 10.37
N GLN A 492 -11.45 20.40 9.70
CA GLN A 492 -12.01 21.27 8.67
C GLN A 492 -11.89 22.74 9.11
N GLY A 493 -11.14 23.50 8.33
CA GLY A 493 -10.85 24.89 8.62
C GLY A 493 -9.68 25.17 9.54
N ALA A 494 -8.66 24.32 9.49
CA ALA A 494 -7.39 24.54 10.15
C ALA A 494 -6.30 24.88 9.15
N ILE A 495 -5.36 25.71 9.59
CA ILE A 495 -4.08 25.89 8.91
C ILE A 495 -3.01 25.43 9.89
N ALA A 496 -2.33 24.34 9.56
CA ALA A 496 -1.33 23.74 10.42
C ALA A 496 0.05 24.31 10.09
N ASP A 497 0.54 25.22 10.94
CA ASP A 497 1.93 25.69 10.90
C ASP A 497 2.90 24.53 11.25
N PRO A 498 4.23 24.71 11.14
CA PRO A 498 5.18 23.63 11.41
C PRO A 498 5.13 23.07 12.84
N ILE A 499 4.61 23.84 13.81
CA ILE A 499 4.44 23.36 15.19
C ILE A 499 3.24 22.41 15.26
N MET A 500 2.12 22.79 14.64
CA MET A 500 0.94 21.93 14.55
C MET A 500 1.21 20.69 13.70
N GLN A 501 1.84 20.82 12.54
CA GLN A 501 2.24 19.68 11.69
C GLN A 501 3.07 18.65 12.46
N LYS A 502 3.99 19.09 13.33
CA LYS A 502 4.76 18.18 14.17
C LYS A 502 3.90 17.39 15.16
N LEU A 503 2.84 18.01 15.69
CA LEU A 503 1.88 17.33 16.57
C LEU A 503 1.00 16.34 15.80
N LEU A 504 0.87 16.53 14.49
CA LEU A 504 0.07 15.72 13.57
C LEU A 504 0.91 14.69 12.80
N HIS A 505 2.19 14.52 13.14
CA HIS A 505 3.11 13.61 12.43
C HIS A 505 3.37 13.95 10.95
N MET A 506 3.15 15.22 10.55
CA MET A 506 3.27 15.67 9.16
C MET A 506 4.61 16.35 8.83
N ASN A 507 5.58 16.30 9.76
CA ASN A 507 6.94 16.73 9.49
C ASN A 507 7.93 16.05 10.46
N THR A 508 9.21 16.06 10.10
CA THR A 508 10.28 15.56 10.95
C THR A 508 11.48 16.49 10.97
N THR A 509 12.20 16.52 12.10
CA THR A 509 13.46 17.26 12.19
C THR A 509 14.64 16.54 11.55
N ALA A 510 14.47 15.26 11.20
CA ALA A 510 15.49 14.46 10.52
C ALA A 510 15.69 14.88 9.06
N ASP A 511 14.63 15.39 8.43
CA ASP A 511 14.61 15.83 7.04
C ASP A 511 13.74 17.10 6.92
N ILE A 512 14.38 18.23 7.21
CA ILE A 512 13.70 19.53 7.15
C ILE A 512 13.40 19.94 5.71
N ASP A 513 14.16 19.45 4.73
CA ASP A 513 14.01 19.83 3.32
C ASP A 513 12.70 19.26 2.72
N ARG A 514 12.07 18.29 3.39
CA ARG A 514 10.74 17.76 3.04
C ARG A 514 9.59 18.34 3.85
N SER A 515 9.88 19.21 4.83
CA SER A 515 8.85 19.71 5.74
C SER A 515 8.05 20.87 5.11
N PRO A 516 6.72 20.75 4.94
CA PRO A 516 5.89 21.83 4.40
C PRO A 516 5.98 23.12 5.21
N THR A 517 5.76 24.26 4.55
CA THR A 517 5.65 25.56 5.23
C THR A 517 4.40 25.59 6.12
N PHE A 518 3.26 25.13 5.60
CA PHE A 518 2.04 24.85 6.35
C PHE A 518 1.14 23.86 5.58
N THR A 519 0.16 23.26 6.24
CA THR A 519 -0.90 22.45 5.63
C THR A 519 -2.24 23.17 5.74
N PHE A 520 -3.07 23.11 4.70
CA PHE A 520 -4.38 23.76 4.63
C PHE A 520 -5.50 22.71 4.64
N PHE A 521 -6.30 22.64 5.73
CA PHE A 521 -7.39 21.67 5.97
C PHE A 521 -8.79 22.27 5.87
#